data_AF-A0A2N5PED4-F1
#
_entry.id   AF-A0A2N5PED4-F1
#
_cell.length_a   1.000
_cell.length_b   1.000
_cell.length_c   1.000
_cell.angle_alpha   90.00
_cell.angle_beta   90.00
_cell.angle_gamma   90.00
#
_symmetry.space_group_name_H-M   'P 1'
#
loop_
_entity.id
_entity.type
_entity.pdbx_description
1 polymer ?
#
loop_
_entity_poly.entity_id
_entity_poly.type
_entity_poly.pdbx_seq_one_letter_code
_entity_poly.pdbx_strand_id
1 'polypeptide(L)'
;MDNKIKNALDDINMIKEVMNKTQQNLSSFSSFMISVGGIYLFYIVLEQITYYLMNVYGYSSSIYRNMSHILPFTLLFGYIAIWVIFHIKQKNNDTLNNKLVNIWGIILIGSNIFYWFYQIILPIGNNSIINMLVRVAQLILFLPVVVGGIVTAVMLKDIIILIFDIGFAIAYIFLFVGMKEIAYGTIGGIGTRIPLNSICLKIFLSIGFLLIGIYLKKWRKVHGNTVNTRSISD
;
A
#
# COMPACT_ATOMS: atom_id res chain seq x y z
N MET A 1 -6.53 31.83 -45.65
CA MET A 1 -6.97 30.96 -44.54
C MET A 1 -7.99 31.77 -43.74
N ASP A 2 -9.26 31.37 -43.74
CA ASP A 2 -10.33 32.13 -43.10
C ASP A 2 -10.05 32.32 -41.61
N ASN A 3 -10.21 33.54 -41.09
CA ASN A 3 -9.98 33.87 -39.67
C ASN A 3 -10.74 32.94 -38.71
N LYS A 4 -11.86 32.36 -39.15
CA LYS A 4 -12.61 31.33 -38.39
C LYS A 4 -11.83 30.04 -38.20
N ILE A 5 -11.07 29.59 -39.20
CA ILE A 5 -10.25 28.36 -39.14
C ILE A 5 -9.07 28.57 -38.20
N LYS A 6 -8.46 29.76 -38.21
CA LYS A 6 -7.34 30.11 -37.31
C LYS A 6 -7.79 30.15 -35.85
N ASN A 7 -8.90 30.81 -35.55
CA ASN A 7 -9.44 30.87 -34.19
C ASN A 7 -9.85 29.48 -33.66
N ALA A 8 -10.46 28.65 -34.50
CA ALA A 8 -10.78 27.27 -34.12
C ALA A 8 -9.53 26.43 -33.81
N LEU A 9 -8.42 26.66 -34.53
CA LEU A 9 -7.15 25.99 -34.27
C LEU A 9 -6.53 26.42 -32.94
N ASP A 10 -6.61 27.72 -32.62
CA ASP A 10 -6.11 28.27 -31.37
C ASP A 10 -6.94 27.79 -30.17
N ASP A 11 -8.26 27.71 -30.29
CA ASP A 11 -9.15 27.15 -29.26
C ASP A 11 -8.85 25.66 -29.02
N ILE A 12 -8.64 24.89 -30.09
CA ILE A 12 -8.23 23.47 -29.98
C ILE A 12 -6.87 23.34 -29.29
N ASN A 13 -5.93 24.23 -29.59
CA ASN A 13 -4.61 24.23 -28.96
C ASN A 13 -4.70 24.61 -27.48
N MET A 14 -5.52 25.60 -27.13
CA MET A 14 -5.78 25.98 -25.74
C MET A 14 -6.47 24.84 -24.97
N ILE A 15 -7.46 24.16 -25.57
CA ILE A 15 -8.11 22.98 -24.99
C ILE A 15 -7.09 21.85 -24.79
N LYS A 16 -6.23 21.59 -25.78
CA LYS A 16 -5.16 20.59 -25.65
C LYS A 16 -4.16 20.96 -24.57
N GLU A 17 -3.80 22.24 -24.43
CA GLU A 17 -2.88 22.71 -23.41
C GLU A 17 -3.49 22.60 -22.00
N VAL A 18 -4.77 22.96 -21.85
CA VAL A 18 -5.52 22.80 -20.61
C VAL A 18 -5.70 21.32 -20.27
N MET A 19 -5.99 20.46 -21.26
CA MET A 19 -6.08 19.00 -21.10
C MET A 19 -4.73 18.39 -20.69
N ASN A 20 -3.63 18.79 -21.32
CA ASN A 20 -2.29 18.32 -20.97
C ASN A 20 -1.86 18.80 -19.57
N LYS A 21 -2.23 20.02 -19.18
CA LYS A 21 -2.00 20.54 -17.82
C LYS A 21 -2.87 19.84 -16.76
N THR A 22 -4.04 19.29 -17.15
CA THR A 22 -4.95 18.58 -16.24
C THR A 22 -4.72 17.07 -16.19
N GLN A 23 -4.00 16.47 -17.16
CA GLN A 23 -3.56 15.08 -17.07
C GLN A 23 -2.55 14.88 -15.93
N GLN A 24 -3.04 14.32 -14.82
CA GLN A 24 -2.21 14.00 -13.68
C GLN A 24 -1.24 12.86 -14.02
N ASN A 25 0.06 13.15 -14.11
CA ASN A 25 1.08 12.12 -14.30
C ASN A 25 1.31 11.33 -12.99
N LEU A 26 0.50 10.30 -12.77
CA LEU A 26 0.54 9.43 -11.58
C LEU A 26 1.53 8.26 -11.71
N SER A 27 2.46 8.33 -12.67
CA SER A 27 3.34 7.20 -13.01
C SER A 27 4.23 6.74 -11.87
N SER A 28 4.76 7.69 -11.09
CA SER A 28 5.65 7.37 -9.98
C SER A 28 4.86 6.83 -8.81
N PHE A 29 3.70 7.40 -8.49
CA PHE A 29 2.80 6.94 -7.45
C PHE A 29 2.27 5.54 -7.73
N SER A 30 1.85 5.26 -8.96
CA SER A 30 1.49 3.92 -9.42
C SER A 30 2.64 2.92 -9.23
N SER A 31 3.85 3.29 -9.65
CA SER A 31 5.03 2.42 -9.50
C SER A 31 5.41 2.22 -8.03
N PHE A 32 5.28 3.27 -7.21
CA PHE A 32 5.49 3.24 -5.77
C PHE A 32 4.54 2.24 -5.10
N MET A 33 3.23 2.29 -5.42
CA MET A 33 2.25 1.34 -4.89
C MET A 33 2.56 -0.11 -5.28
N ILE A 34 2.97 -0.33 -6.53
CA ILE A 34 3.42 -1.67 -6.98
C ILE A 34 4.62 -2.13 -6.16
N SER A 35 5.62 -1.25 -5.94
CA SER A 35 6.80 -1.58 -5.16
C SER A 35 6.48 -1.88 -3.70
N VAL A 36 5.57 -1.12 -3.07
CA VAL A 36 5.09 -1.39 -1.70
C VAL A 36 4.47 -2.78 -1.62
N GLY A 37 3.56 -3.12 -2.54
CA GLY A 37 2.95 -4.44 -2.56
C GLY A 37 3.96 -5.57 -2.81
N GLY A 38 4.98 -5.33 -3.63
CA GLY A 38 6.10 -6.25 -3.86
C GLY A 38 6.93 -6.50 -2.59
N ILE A 39 7.26 -5.45 -1.83
CA ILE A 39 7.96 -5.60 -0.55
C ILE A 39 7.11 -6.37 0.45
N TYR A 40 5.80 -6.11 0.48
CA TYR A 40 4.91 -6.82 1.39
C TYR A 40 4.80 -8.31 1.03
N LEU A 41 4.76 -8.67 -0.26
CA LEU A 41 4.84 -10.07 -0.69
C LEU A 41 6.15 -10.73 -0.23
N PHE A 42 7.27 -10.05 -0.40
CA PHE A 42 8.56 -10.55 0.05
C PHE A 42 8.57 -10.77 1.58
N TYR A 43 8.00 -9.83 2.33
CA TYR A 43 7.82 -9.97 3.79
C TYR A 43 6.98 -11.19 4.17
N ILE A 44 5.85 -11.44 3.48
CA ILE A 44 5.01 -12.62 3.73
C ILE A 44 5.81 -13.92 3.52
N VAL A 45 6.65 -13.97 2.48
CA VAL A 45 7.52 -15.15 2.24
C VAL A 45 8.51 -15.33 3.38
N LEU A 46 9.18 -14.26 3.83
CA LEU A 46 10.09 -14.32 4.97
C LEU A 46 9.38 -14.74 6.27
N GLU A 47 8.15 -14.28 6.48
CA GLU A 47 7.34 -14.66 7.62
C GLU A 47 6.99 -16.17 7.59
N GLN A 48 6.64 -16.72 6.43
CA GLN A 48 6.41 -18.17 6.27
C GLN A 48 7.66 -18.98 6.56
N ILE A 49 8.83 -18.53 6.09
CA ILE A 49 10.11 -19.19 6.42
C ILE A 49 10.36 -19.14 7.92
N THR A 50 10.03 -18.03 8.58
CA THR A 50 10.18 -17.89 10.04
C THR A 50 9.29 -18.88 10.80
N TYR A 51 8.02 -19.05 10.40
CA TYR A 51 7.14 -20.06 10.98
C TYR A 51 7.60 -21.49 10.69
N TYR A 52 8.16 -21.76 9.50
CA TYR A 52 8.75 -23.05 9.19
C TYR A 52 9.93 -23.36 10.13
N LEU A 53 10.85 -22.41 10.33
CA LEU A 53 11.97 -22.57 11.26
C LEU A 53 11.49 -22.77 12.70
N MET A 54 10.42 -22.09 13.11
CA MET A 54 9.78 -22.27 14.41
C MET A 54 9.29 -23.72 14.59
N ASN A 55 8.65 -24.29 13.57
CA ASN A 55 8.11 -25.65 13.61
C ASN A 55 9.20 -26.73 13.61
N VAL A 56 10.33 -26.49 12.91
CA VAL A 56 11.43 -27.46 12.81
C VAL A 56 12.37 -27.41 14.01
N TYR A 57 12.75 -26.22 14.46
CA TYR A 57 13.79 -26.03 15.48
C TYR A 57 13.24 -25.62 16.86
N GLY A 58 11.95 -25.31 16.96
CA GLY A 58 11.29 -24.90 18.21
C GLY A 58 11.54 -23.44 18.61
N TYR A 59 10.69 -22.95 19.51
CA TYR A 59 10.67 -21.56 20.02
C TYR A 59 11.94 -21.13 20.76
N SER A 60 12.68 -22.07 21.35
CA SER A 60 13.91 -21.80 22.11
C SER A 60 15.15 -21.70 21.24
N SER A 61 15.05 -22.03 19.94
CA SER A 61 16.19 -21.98 19.04
C SER A 61 16.66 -20.54 18.82
N SER A 62 17.98 -20.31 18.87
CA SER A 62 18.57 -19.00 18.59
C SER A 62 18.26 -18.54 17.16
N ILE A 63 18.06 -19.48 16.24
CA ILE A 63 17.74 -19.23 14.84
C ILE A 63 16.37 -18.55 14.73
N TYR A 64 15.33 -19.15 15.33
CA TYR A 64 13.98 -18.57 15.34
C TYR A 64 13.96 -17.20 16.02
N ARG A 65 14.63 -17.06 17.17
CA ARG A 65 14.65 -15.80 17.93
C ARG A 65 15.27 -14.66 17.12
N ASN A 66 16.42 -14.90 16.50
CA ASN A 66 17.10 -13.89 15.67
C ASN A 66 16.24 -13.51 14.44
N MET A 67 15.68 -14.51 13.76
CA MET A 67 14.81 -14.30 12.60
C MET A 67 13.57 -13.46 12.97
N SER A 68 12.94 -13.76 14.11
CA SER A 68 11.74 -13.08 14.58
C SER A 68 12.00 -11.62 14.96
N HIS A 69 13.19 -11.31 15.49
CA HIS A 69 13.59 -9.93 15.73
C HIS A 69 13.89 -9.16 14.44
N ILE A 70 14.53 -9.80 13.46
CA ILE A 70 14.91 -9.16 12.19
C ILE A 70 13.69 -8.88 11.31
N LEU A 71 12.70 -9.78 11.32
CA LEU A 71 11.57 -9.77 10.40
C LEU A 71 10.83 -8.41 10.36
N PRO A 72 10.41 -7.79 11.48
CA PRO A 72 9.77 -6.46 11.47
C PRO A 72 10.65 -5.36 10.87
N PHE A 73 11.97 -5.41 11.07
CA PHE A 73 12.89 -4.40 10.54
C PHE A 73 13.06 -4.52 9.02
N THR A 74 12.91 -5.72 8.45
CA THR A 74 12.99 -5.89 6.98
C THR A 74 11.88 -5.14 6.27
N LEU A 75 10.66 -5.16 6.81
CA LEU A 75 9.52 -4.43 6.25
C LEU A 75 9.72 -2.91 6.36
N LEU A 76 10.10 -2.43 7.54
CA LEU A 76 10.37 -1.02 7.79
C LEU A 76 11.48 -0.48 6.86
N PHE A 77 12.60 -1.21 6.77
CA PHE A 77 13.71 -0.85 5.90
C PHE A 77 13.29 -0.84 4.43
N GLY A 78 12.48 -1.81 4.02
CA GLY A 78 11.90 -1.85 2.67
C GLY A 78 11.08 -0.61 2.33
N TYR A 79 10.21 -0.17 3.24
CA TYR A 79 9.43 1.05 3.06
C TYR A 79 10.28 2.31 3.02
N ILE A 80 11.27 2.43 3.90
CA ILE A 80 12.22 3.55 3.90
C ILE A 80 12.98 3.58 2.57
N ALA A 81 13.51 2.45 2.11
CA ALA A 81 14.27 2.35 0.87
C ALA A 81 13.44 2.78 -0.35
N ILE A 82 12.22 2.26 -0.51
CA ILE A 82 11.33 2.68 -1.60
C ILE A 82 11.02 4.16 -1.50
N TRP A 83 10.64 4.65 -0.31
CA TRP A 83 10.28 6.05 -0.14
C TRP A 83 11.43 6.97 -0.53
N VAL A 84 12.66 6.69 -0.07
CA VAL A 84 13.86 7.45 -0.43
C VAL A 84 14.14 7.40 -1.94
N ILE A 85 14.07 6.22 -2.58
CA ILE A 85 14.28 6.08 -4.03
C ILE A 85 13.30 6.96 -4.82
N PHE A 86 12.01 6.91 -4.46
CA PHE A 86 10.99 7.69 -5.15
C PHE A 86 11.02 9.17 -4.81
N HIS A 87 11.46 9.54 -3.60
CA HIS A 87 11.63 10.93 -3.19
C HIS A 87 12.81 11.59 -3.94
N ILE A 88 13.96 10.91 -4.03
CA ILE A 88 15.12 11.38 -4.81
C ILE A 88 14.75 11.54 -6.29
N LYS A 89 14.02 10.59 -6.86
CA LYS A 89 13.59 10.63 -8.27
C LYS A 89 12.65 11.81 -8.59
N GLN A 90 12.00 12.40 -7.58
CA GLN A 90 10.96 13.42 -7.76
C GLN A 90 11.35 14.81 -7.25
N LYS A 91 12.61 15.02 -6.85
CA LYS A 91 13.09 16.18 -6.08
C LYS A 91 12.82 17.58 -6.69
N ASN A 92 12.40 17.68 -7.95
CA ASN A 92 12.18 18.95 -8.66
C ASN A 92 10.75 19.16 -9.20
N ASN A 93 9.78 18.29 -8.91
CA ASN A 93 8.42 18.40 -9.44
C ASN A 93 7.38 18.46 -8.31
N ASP A 94 6.88 19.66 -7.99
CA ASP A 94 5.80 19.87 -7.01
C ASP A 94 4.43 19.49 -7.61
N THR A 95 4.30 18.21 -7.91
CA THR A 95 3.14 17.60 -8.56
C THR A 95 2.37 16.76 -7.56
N LEU A 96 1.08 16.55 -7.84
CA LEU A 96 0.20 15.67 -7.06
C LEU A 96 0.83 14.30 -6.76
N ASN A 97 1.56 13.76 -7.73
CA ASN A 97 2.31 12.52 -7.66
C ASN A 97 3.32 12.48 -6.49
N ASN A 98 4.09 13.55 -6.30
CA ASN A 98 5.07 13.67 -5.22
C ASN A 98 4.38 13.77 -3.86
N LYS A 99 3.27 14.54 -3.78
CA LYS A 99 2.46 14.64 -2.56
C LYS A 99 1.91 13.28 -2.14
N LEU A 100 1.36 12.51 -3.08
CA LEU A 100 0.83 11.17 -2.80
C LEU A 100 1.92 10.20 -2.34
N VAL A 101 3.10 10.19 -2.98
CA VAL A 101 4.24 9.35 -2.55
C VAL A 101 4.71 9.72 -1.14
N ASN A 102 4.78 11.01 -0.81
CA ASN A 102 5.21 11.44 0.52
C ASN A 102 4.18 11.10 1.59
N ILE A 103 2.88 11.32 1.34
CA ILE A 103 1.80 10.93 2.25
C ILE A 103 1.88 9.43 2.55
N TRP A 104 1.95 8.58 1.53
CA TRP A 104 2.02 7.14 1.73
C TRP A 104 3.32 6.68 2.37
N GLY A 105 4.45 7.28 2.03
CA GLY A 105 5.74 7.00 2.69
C GLY A 105 5.66 7.25 4.19
N ILE A 106 5.14 8.42 4.60
CA ILE A 106 4.96 8.78 6.00
C ILE A 106 3.98 7.83 6.69
N ILE A 107 2.84 7.51 6.05
CA ILE A 107 1.84 6.60 6.60
C ILE A 107 2.44 5.21 6.86
N LEU A 108 3.15 4.62 5.89
CA LEU A 108 3.69 3.27 5.99
C LEU A 108 4.84 3.19 6.99
N ILE A 109 5.77 4.15 6.96
CA ILE A 109 6.90 4.20 7.89
C ILE A 109 6.41 4.53 9.30
N GLY A 110 5.60 5.57 9.43
CA GLY A 110 5.07 6.05 10.70
C GLY A 110 4.23 4.98 11.41
N SER A 111 3.30 4.32 10.70
CA SER A 111 2.49 3.25 11.29
C SER A 111 3.32 2.08 11.82
N ASN A 112 4.40 1.70 11.14
CA ASN A 112 5.31 0.64 11.60
C ASN A 112 6.10 1.07 12.85
N ILE A 113 6.58 2.32 12.88
CA ILE A 113 7.27 2.88 14.06
C ILE A 113 6.31 2.93 15.26
N PHE A 114 5.10 3.45 15.07
CA PHE A 114 4.09 3.51 16.13
C PHE A 114 3.66 2.12 16.61
N TYR A 115 3.49 1.17 15.69
CA TYR A 115 3.18 -0.22 16.05
C TYR A 115 4.30 -0.82 16.90
N TRP A 116 5.56 -0.61 16.53
CA TRP A 116 6.71 -1.08 17.30
C TRP A 116 6.78 -0.46 18.70
N PHE A 117 6.63 0.85 18.82
CA PHE A 117 6.55 1.53 20.12
C PHE A 117 5.40 0.97 20.98
N TYR A 118 4.24 0.75 20.37
CA TYR A 118 3.09 0.18 21.07
C TYR A 118 3.41 -1.22 21.62
N GLN A 119 4.07 -2.08 20.83
CA GLN A 119 4.48 -3.42 21.28
C GLN A 119 5.46 -3.39 22.46
N ILE A 120 6.36 -2.41 22.53
CA ILE A 120 7.31 -2.27 23.65
C ILE A 120 6.63 -1.85 24.94
N ILE A 121 5.62 -0.98 24.84
CA ILE A 121 4.92 -0.42 26.00
C ILE A 121 3.91 -1.43 26.58
N LEU A 122 3.48 -2.43 25.81
CA LEU A 122 2.50 -3.40 26.27
C LEU A 122 3.02 -4.20 27.48
N PRO A 123 2.22 -4.33 28.55
CA PRO A 123 2.61 -5.11 29.72
C PRO A 123 2.75 -6.59 29.37
N ILE A 124 3.80 -7.22 29.89
CA ILE A 124 4.05 -8.64 29.72
C ILE A 124 3.12 -9.42 30.66
N GLY A 125 2.31 -10.31 30.12
CA GLY A 125 1.42 -11.16 30.91
C GLY A 125 0.37 -11.88 30.06
N ASN A 126 -0.38 -12.77 30.68
CA ASN A 126 -1.42 -13.57 30.02
C ASN A 126 -2.80 -13.31 30.65
N ASN A 127 -3.25 -12.05 30.58
CA ASN A 127 -4.59 -11.66 31.01
C ASN A 127 -5.45 -11.33 29.77
N SER A 128 -6.77 -11.51 29.87
CA SER A 128 -7.73 -11.22 28.79
C SER A 128 -7.61 -9.78 28.28
N ILE A 129 -7.35 -8.82 29.18
CA ILE A 129 -7.13 -7.40 28.85
C ILE A 129 -5.87 -7.23 27.99
N ILE A 130 -4.77 -7.90 28.35
CA ILE A 130 -3.50 -7.83 27.61
C ILE A 130 -3.67 -8.46 26.22
N ASN A 131 -4.34 -9.62 26.15
CA ASN A 131 -4.64 -10.28 24.88
C ASN A 131 -5.54 -9.41 23.97
N MET A 132 -6.46 -8.63 24.55
CA MET A 132 -7.27 -7.66 23.81
C MET A 132 -6.41 -6.50 23.29
N LEU A 133 -5.54 -5.93 24.12
CA LEU A 133 -4.64 -4.83 23.73
C LEU A 133 -3.68 -5.23 22.60
N VAL A 134 -3.11 -6.44 22.66
CA VAL A 134 -2.26 -7.00 21.58
C VAL A 134 -3.03 -7.09 20.26
N ARG A 135 -4.32 -7.43 20.28
CA ARG A 135 -5.16 -7.49 19.07
C ARG A 135 -5.49 -6.09 18.55
N VAL A 136 -5.80 -5.15 19.44
CA VAL A 136 -6.07 -3.75 19.09
C VAL A 136 -4.84 -3.08 18.46
N ALA A 137 -3.63 -3.53 18.79
CA ALA A 137 -2.39 -3.06 18.16
C ALA A 137 -2.45 -3.09 16.62
N GLN A 138 -3.16 -4.06 16.02
CA GLN A 138 -3.28 -4.17 14.57
C GLN A 138 -4.06 -3.00 13.94
N LEU A 139 -4.90 -2.30 14.71
CA LEU A 139 -5.58 -1.08 14.26
C LEU A 139 -4.60 0.06 13.97
N ILE A 140 -3.44 0.08 14.62
CA ILE A 140 -2.37 1.08 14.38
C ILE A 140 -1.81 0.95 12.95
N LEU A 141 -1.82 -0.26 12.39
CA LEU A 141 -1.42 -0.51 11.01
C LEU A 141 -2.58 -0.32 10.03
N PHE A 142 -3.79 -0.73 10.41
CA PHE A 142 -4.97 -0.68 9.55
C PHE A 142 -5.53 0.73 9.34
N LEU A 143 -5.73 1.51 10.41
CA LEU A 143 -6.39 2.82 10.30
C LEU A 143 -5.65 3.80 9.38
N PRO A 144 -4.30 3.95 9.48
CA PRO A 144 -3.58 4.84 8.57
C PRO A 144 -3.68 4.42 7.11
N VAL A 145 -3.82 3.12 6.82
CA VAL A 145 -3.98 2.59 5.45
C VAL A 145 -5.32 3.03 4.87
N VAL A 146 -6.41 2.90 5.63
CA VAL A 146 -7.74 3.38 5.20
C VAL A 146 -7.75 4.89 5.03
N VAL A 147 -7.18 5.63 5.98
CA VAL A 147 -7.06 7.10 5.85
C VAL A 147 -6.26 7.47 4.60
N GLY A 148 -5.16 6.77 4.33
CA GLY A 148 -4.36 6.94 3.12
C GLY A 148 -5.14 6.64 1.84
N GLY A 149 -5.97 5.59 1.84
CA GLY A 149 -6.86 5.20 0.75
C GLY A 149 -7.89 6.28 0.44
N ILE A 150 -8.61 6.77 1.45
CA ILE A 150 -9.57 7.87 1.33
C ILE A 150 -8.90 9.14 0.81
N VAL A 151 -7.78 9.55 1.40
CA VAL A 151 -7.03 10.75 0.96
C VAL A 151 -6.62 10.61 -0.51
N THR A 152 -6.15 9.43 -0.91
CA THR A 152 -5.80 9.15 -2.31
C THR A 152 -7.00 9.27 -3.22
N ALA A 153 -8.12 8.66 -2.86
CA ALA A 153 -9.34 8.70 -3.65
C ALA A 153 -9.86 10.13 -3.84
N VAL A 154 -9.83 10.96 -2.79
CA VAL A 154 -10.23 12.37 -2.83
C VAL A 154 -9.27 13.19 -3.72
N MET A 155 -7.96 13.00 -3.57
CA MET A 155 -6.94 13.71 -4.34
C MET A 155 -6.99 13.35 -5.84
N LEU A 156 -7.31 12.10 -6.17
CA LEU A 156 -7.46 11.62 -7.54
C LEU A 156 -8.87 11.82 -8.11
N LYS A 157 -9.84 12.19 -7.26
CA LYS A 157 -11.28 12.21 -7.57
C LYS A 157 -11.76 10.86 -8.15
N ASP A 158 -11.24 9.77 -7.62
CA ASP A 158 -11.49 8.42 -8.12
C ASP A 158 -12.42 7.64 -7.17
N ILE A 159 -13.66 7.46 -7.61
CA ILE A 159 -14.69 6.76 -6.84
C ILE A 159 -14.42 5.26 -6.72
N ILE A 160 -13.68 4.66 -7.67
CA ILE A 160 -13.39 3.22 -7.64
C ILE A 160 -12.43 2.91 -6.51
N ILE A 161 -11.39 3.74 -6.32
CA ILE A 161 -10.45 3.60 -5.20
C ILE A 161 -11.19 3.80 -3.87
N LEU A 162 -12.10 4.77 -3.79
CA LEU A 162 -12.91 5.00 -2.59
C LEU A 162 -13.78 3.79 -2.22
N ILE A 163 -14.52 3.25 -3.19
CA ILE A 163 -15.39 2.09 -2.98
C ILE A 163 -14.56 0.88 -2.55
N PHE A 164 -13.41 0.65 -3.19
CA PHE A 164 -12.52 -0.45 -2.85
C PHE A 164 -11.98 -0.33 -1.42
N ASP A 165 -11.55 0.87 -1.01
CA ASP A 165 -11.01 1.13 0.33
C ASP A 165 -12.09 1.01 1.42
N ILE A 166 -13.30 1.54 1.19
CA ILE A 166 -14.44 1.37 2.10
C ILE A 166 -14.84 -0.11 2.20
N GLY A 167 -14.91 -0.82 1.07
CA GLY A 167 -15.21 -2.25 1.03
C GLY A 167 -14.19 -3.07 1.82
N PHE A 168 -12.90 -2.75 1.67
CA PHE A 168 -11.83 -3.33 2.47
C PHE A 168 -12.00 -3.01 3.96
N ALA A 169 -12.29 -1.76 4.32
CA ALA A 169 -12.45 -1.36 5.72
C ALA A 169 -13.60 -2.09 6.41
N ILE A 170 -14.76 -2.21 5.73
CA ILE A 170 -15.91 -2.98 6.23
C ILE A 170 -15.55 -4.45 6.41
N ALA A 171 -14.91 -5.06 5.41
CA ALA A 171 -14.49 -6.46 5.48
C ALA A 171 -13.51 -6.69 6.64
N TYR A 172 -12.53 -5.80 6.82
CA TYR A 172 -11.56 -5.87 7.91
C TYR A 172 -12.24 -5.75 9.28
N ILE A 173 -13.15 -4.78 9.47
CA ILE A 173 -13.87 -4.58 10.74
C ILE A 173 -14.72 -5.81 11.08
N PHE A 174 -15.41 -6.39 10.09
CA PHE A 174 -16.20 -7.61 10.30
C PHE A 174 -15.31 -8.77 10.79
N LEU A 175 -14.13 -8.93 10.19
CA LEU A 175 -13.16 -9.95 10.61
C LEU A 175 -12.52 -9.64 11.98
N PHE A 176 -12.28 -8.37 12.27
CA PHE A 176 -11.75 -7.91 13.55
C PHE A 176 -12.71 -8.21 14.70
N VAL A 177 -14.00 -7.86 14.53
CA VAL A 177 -15.07 -8.15 15.50
C VAL A 177 -15.31 -9.65 15.63
N GLY A 178 -15.23 -10.39 14.54
CA GLY A 178 -15.43 -11.84 14.54
C GLY A 178 -14.35 -12.62 15.32
N MET A 179 -13.19 -12.02 15.61
CA MET A 179 -12.06 -12.59 16.36
C MET A 179 -11.66 -14.02 15.93
N LYS A 180 -11.94 -14.38 14.68
CA LYS A 180 -11.64 -15.72 14.15
C LYS A 180 -10.15 -15.86 13.90
N GLU A 181 -9.60 -16.99 14.32
CA GLU A 181 -8.22 -17.38 14.06
C GLU A 181 -8.21 -18.55 13.10
N ILE A 182 -7.19 -18.60 12.24
CA ILE A 182 -6.93 -19.76 11.40
C ILE A 182 -5.50 -20.25 11.60
N ALA A 183 -5.28 -21.54 11.35
CA ALA A 183 -3.95 -22.09 11.27
C ALA A 183 -3.21 -21.46 10.08
N TYR A 184 -2.05 -20.87 10.36
CA TYR A 184 -1.15 -20.22 9.41
C TYR A 184 0.25 -20.80 9.60
N GLY A 185 1.05 -20.87 8.53
CA GLY A 185 2.40 -21.44 8.62
C GLY A 185 2.39 -22.92 9.01
N THR A 186 1.52 -23.72 8.39
CA THR A 186 1.39 -25.17 8.64
C THR A 186 2.52 -26.00 8.04
N ILE A 187 3.40 -25.38 7.25
CA ILE A 187 4.58 -26.03 6.69
C ILE A 187 5.51 -26.39 7.87
N GLY A 188 5.63 -27.69 8.18
CA GLY A 188 6.40 -28.18 9.33
C GLY A 188 5.59 -28.76 10.50
N GLY A 189 4.25 -28.78 10.44
CA GLY A 189 3.42 -29.68 11.26
C GLY A 189 2.53 -29.04 12.34
N ILE A 190 2.91 -27.91 12.95
CA ILE A 190 2.06 -27.21 13.92
C ILE A 190 1.68 -25.84 13.34
N GLY A 191 0.41 -25.68 12.98
CA GLY A 191 -0.09 -24.41 12.48
C GLY A 191 -0.10 -23.35 13.59
N THR A 192 0.58 -22.23 13.37
CA THR A 192 0.49 -21.07 14.26
C THR A 192 -0.87 -20.42 14.04
N ARG A 193 -1.64 -20.20 15.11
CA ARG A 193 -2.93 -19.51 14.98
C ARG A 193 -2.71 -18.02 14.76
N ILE A 194 -3.17 -17.51 13.62
CA ILE A 194 -3.13 -16.09 13.30
C ILE A 194 -4.55 -15.55 13.12
N PRO A 195 -4.84 -14.35 13.63
CA PRO A 195 -6.13 -13.69 13.41
C PRO A 195 -6.44 -13.47 11.92
N LEU A 196 -7.66 -13.77 11.48
CA LEU A 196 -8.08 -13.67 10.07
C LEU A 196 -7.98 -12.24 9.53
N ASN A 197 -8.25 -11.24 10.38
CA ASN A 197 -8.11 -9.83 10.05
C ASN A 197 -6.65 -9.45 9.72
N SER A 198 -5.66 -10.06 10.39
CA SER A 198 -4.24 -9.89 10.06
C SER A 198 -3.94 -10.40 8.65
N ILE A 199 -4.51 -11.54 8.27
CA ILE A 199 -4.36 -12.11 6.93
C ILE A 199 -5.04 -11.21 5.89
N CYS A 200 -6.23 -10.69 6.18
CA CYS A 200 -6.92 -9.73 5.32
C CYS A 200 -6.06 -8.48 5.07
N LEU A 201 -5.48 -7.89 6.12
CA LEU A 201 -4.57 -6.75 5.99
C LEU A 201 -3.34 -7.10 5.15
N LYS A 202 -2.75 -8.29 5.36
CA LYS A 202 -1.60 -8.76 4.57
C LYS A 202 -1.93 -8.90 3.08
N ILE A 203 -3.10 -9.45 2.75
CA ILE A 203 -3.59 -9.58 1.37
C ILE A 203 -3.79 -8.20 0.74
N PHE A 204 -4.37 -7.26 1.49
CA PHE A 204 -4.60 -5.90 0.99
C PHE A 204 -3.28 -5.15 0.75
N LEU A 205 -2.36 -5.17 1.72
CA LEU A 205 -1.07 -4.50 1.61
C LEU A 205 -0.16 -5.11 0.52
N SER A 206 -0.36 -6.38 0.16
CA SER A 206 0.33 -7.02 -0.96
C SER A 206 -0.43 -6.87 -2.27
N ILE A 207 -1.48 -7.67 -2.45
CA ILE A 207 -2.25 -7.78 -3.68
C ILE A 207 -3.06 -6.51 -3.93
N GLY A 208 -3.67 -5.93 -2.90
CA GLY A 208 -4.44 -4.69 -3.03
C GLY A 208 -3.60 -3.54 -3.59
N PHE A 209 -2.43 -3.27 -3.01
CA PHE A 209 -1.55 -2.21 -3.55
C PHE A 209 -0.96 -2.53 -4.92
N LEU A 210 -0.66 -3.79 -5.23
CA LEU A 210 -0.29 -4.19 -6.59
C LEU A 210 -1.40 -3.89 -7.59
N LEU A 211 -2.64 -4.27 -7.26
CA LEU A 211 -3.81 -4.04 -8.12
C LEU A 211 -4.11 -2.56 -8.29
N ILE A 212 -4.09 -1.77 -7.21
CA ILE A 212 -4.26 -0.31 -7.26
C ILE A 212 -3.17 0.32 -8.14
N GLY A 213 -1.93 -0.10 -7.95
CA GLY A 213 -0.81 0.40 -8.75
C GLY A 213 -0.95 0.06 -10.23
N ILE A 214 -1.33 -1.17 -10.57
CA ILE A 214 -1.59 -1.60 -11.96
C ILE A 214 -2.80 -0.86 -12.55
N TYR A 215 -3.87 -0.70 -11.76
CA TYR A 215 -5.08 0.02 -12.14
C TYR A 215 -4.74 1.47 -12.51
N LEU A 216 -4.02 2.20 -11.66
CA LEU A 216 -3.56 3.57 -11.93
C LEU A 216 -2.68 3.64 -13.17
N LYS A 217 -1.82 2.64 -13.39
CA LYS A 217 -0.97 2.54 -14.59
C LYS A 217 -1.79 2.37 -15.87
N LYS A 218 -2.86 1.56 -15.82
CA LYS A 218 -3.75 1.26 -16.96
C LYS A 218 -4.74 2.39 -17.20
N TRP A 219 -5.30 2.98 -16.16
CA TRP A 219 -6.20 4.13 -16.24
C TRP A 219 -5.54 5.29 -16.99
N ARG A 220 -4.26 5.54 -16.73
CA ARG A 220 -3.42 6.47 -17.50
C ARG A 220 -3.29 6.10 -18.98
N LYS A 221 -3.16 4.82 -19.33
CA LYS A 221 -3.06 4.43 -20.77
C LYS A 221 -4.36 4.71 -21.53
N VAL A 222 -5.50 4.56 -20.86
CA VAL A 222 -6.83 4.72 -21.47
C VAL A 222 -7.26 6.18 -21.52
N HIS A 223 -7.05 6.95 -20.44
CA HIS A 223 -7.48 8.35 -20.34
C HIS A 223 -6.36 9.36 -20.60
N GLY A 224 -5.11 8.89 -20.65
CA GLY A 224 -3.91 9.71 -20.83
C GLY A 224 -3.40 9.82 -22.27
N ASN A 225 -3.88 9.01 -23.22
CA ASN A 225 -3.19 8.83 -24.51
C ASN A 225 -4.10 8.71 -25.75
N THR A 226 -5.23 9.41 -25.80
CA THR A 226 -6.15 9.40 -26.95
C THR A 226 -5.97 10.57 -27.93
N VAL A 227 -4.83 11.26 -27.93
CA VAL A 227 -4.59 12.35 -28.90
C VAL A 227 -3.15 12.32 -29.45
N ASN A 228 -2.79 11.25 -30.17
CA ASN A 228 -1.87 11.33 -31.32
C ASN A 228 -1.67 9.94 -31.95
N THR A 229 -2.34 9.70 -33.07
CA THR A 229 -1.75 9.25 -34.36
C THR A 229 -2.90 8.91 -35.33
N ARG A 230 -3.58 9.94 -35.81
CA ARG A 230 -3.98 9.98 -37.22
C ARG A 230 -3.54 11.34 -37.72
N SER A 231 -2.27 11.39 -38.11
CA SER A 231 -1.85 12.34 -39.13
C SER A 231 -2.85 12.20 -40.27
N ILE A 232 -3.60 13.27 -40.51
CA ILE A 232 -4.21 13.47 -41.82
C ILE A 232 -3.01 13.56 -42.76
N SER A 233 -2.66 12.42 -43.37
CA SER A 233 -1.86 12.42 -44.58
C SER A 233 -2.74 12.98 -45.66
N ASP A 234 -2.22 13.99 -46.35
CA ASP A 234 -2.80 14.62 -47.54
C ASP A 234 -3.34 13.61 -48.55
#